data_AF-A0A7S2J668-F1
#
_entry.id   AF-A0A7S2J668-F1
#
_cell.length_a   1.000
_cell.length_b   1.000
_cell.length_c   1.000
_cell.angle_alpha   90.00
_cell.angle_beta   90.00
_cell.angle_gamma   90.00
#
_symmetry.space_group_name_H-M   'P 1'
#
loop_
_entity.id
_entity.type
_entity.pdbx_description
1 polymer ?
#
loop_
_entity_poly.entity_id
_entity_poly.type
_entity_poly.pdbx_seq_one_letter_code
_entity_poly.pdbx_strand_id
1 'polypeptide(L)'
;RLGRLPQEVEEGYLGSGSRGKVTWLDPDEPDSISNELLDMNDRNMSHLAAIFQPFSEDALGKVVEERTPALVSLSLLDEEEEDYPYPMADDKTLGDFLGTWRRGLVRMVHFMGPEMSDVLLEAKDGPKFTSLPEKTESVGIQASPNTILLFRPDCFAYNCASETEVLTMSSSLLSPPPTFTLSGWEGDEELLNQIAGGSPAPPWPEHINVMNCQTRLGACWDDPEMMHTALSGGCDTVIEIPHTRFDVNFYFCADPDEIMFGPPRTIQRHTSFVDAIDLFDNKYFEITSAEAGAMDPLQRQGLEG
;
A
#
# COMPACT_ATOMS: atom_id res chain seq x y z
N ARG A 1 2.24 -23.56 7.25
CA ARG A 1 1.73 -23.39 8.64
C ARG A 1 0.77 -22.22 8.61
N LEU A 2 -0.41 -22.29 9.24
CA LEU A 2 -1.30 -21.13 9.27
C LEU A 2 -0.66 -20.01 10.09
N GLY A 3 -0.71 -18.78 9.57
CA GLY A 3 -0.29 -17.55 10.24
C GLY A 3 -1.49 -16.67 10.56
N ARG A 4 -1.26 -15.41 10.91
CA ARG A 4 -2.28 -14.37 11.05
C ARG A 4 -1.86 -13.17 10.21
N LEU A 5 -2.81 -12.40 9.71
CA LEU A 5 -2.53 -11.14 9.02
C LEU A 5 -2.20 -10.04 10.05
N PRO A 6 -1.45 -8.99 9.68
CA PRO A 6 -1.35 -7.79 10.50
C PRO A 6 -2.73 -7.19 10.79
N GLN A 7 -2.85 -6.54 11.95
CA GLN A 7 -4.12 -6.01 12.45
C GLN A 7 -4.77 -5.03 11.46
N GLU A 8 -3.96 -4.27 10.74
CA GLU A 8 -4.35 -3.22 9.80
C GLU A 8 -5.07 -3.76 8.56
N VAL A 9 -4.81 -5.02 8.18
CA VAL A 9 -5.31 -5.60 6.93
C VAL A 9 -6.22 -6.82 7.15
N GLU A 10 -6.23 -7.40 8.35
CA GLU A 10 -7.01 -8.61 8.68
C GLU A 10 -8.49 -8.45 8.32
N GLU A 11 -9.17 -7.42 8.85
CA GLU A 11 -10.58 -7.17 8.53
C GLU A 11 -10.79 -6.82 7.05
N GLY A 12 -9.82 -6.16 6.43
CA GLY A 12 -9.87 -5.86 5.00
C GLY A 12 -9.93 -7.15 4.17
N TYR A 13 -9.16 -8.16 4.56
CA TYR A 13 -9.09 -9.46 3.90
C TYR A 13 -10.08 -10.50 4.40
N LEU A 14 -10.70 -10.36 5.57
CA LEU A 14 -11.60 -11.37 6.12
C LEU A 14 -13.04 -10.87 6.29
N GLY A 15 -13.26 -9.56 6.19
CA GLY A 15 -14.53 -8.90 6.50
C GLY A 15 -14.49 -8.29 7.89
N SER A 16 -15.28 -7.25 8.11
CA SER A 16 -15.32 -6.56 9.41
C SER A 16 -15.83 -7.52 10.50
N GLY A 17 -15.13 -7.54 11.64
CA GLY A 17 -15.40 -8.45 12.75
C GLY A 17 -14.91 -9.89 12.57
N SER A 18 -14.35 -10.25 11.40
CA SER A 18 -13.74 -11.57 11.19
C SER A 18 -12.27 -11.57 11.60
N ARG A 19 -11.87 -12.62 12.32
CA ARG A 19 -10.48 -12.96 12.65
C ARG A 19 -10.18 -14.36 12.15
N GLY A 20 -8.96 -14.60 11.68
CA GLY A 20 -8.67 -15.88 11.04
C GLY A 20 -7.20 -16.25 11.00
N LYS A 21 -6.98 -17.56 11.10
CA LYS A 21 -5.71 -18.22 10.82
C LYS A 21 -5.61 -18.39 9.31
N VAL A 22 -4.65 -17.73 8.67
CA VAL A 22 -4.60 -17.61 7.21
C VAL A 22 -3.38 -18.26 6.59
N THR A 23 -3.48 -18.54 5.30
CA THR A 23 -2.35 -18.85 4.43
C THR A 23 -2.70 -18.51 2.98
N TRP A 24 -1.71 -18.06 2.22
CA TRP A 24 -1.85 -17.92 0.78
C TRP A 24 -1.64 -19.26 0.08
N LEU A 25 -2.43 -19.51 -0.96
CA LEU A 25 -2.19 -20.55 -1.95
C LEU A 25 -1.52 -19.92 -3.16
N ASP A 26 -0.25 -19.58 -2.99
CA ASP A 26 0.59 -19.06 -4.06
C ASP A 26 1.55 -20.17 -4.52
N PRO A 27 1.50 -20.62 -5.79
CA PRO A 27 2.43 -21.63 -6.28
C PRO A 27 3.89 -21.17 -6.32
N ASP A 28 4.14 -19.85 -6.32
CA ASP A 28 5.48 -19.26 -6.35
C ASP A 28 6.09 -19.16 -4.93
N GLU A 29 5.29 -19.30 -3.88
CA GLU A 29 5.79 -19.33 -2.49
C GLU A 29 6.19 -20.74 -2.04
N PRO A 30 7.43 -20.95 -1.57
CA PRO A 30 7.93 -22.27 -1.19
C PRO A 30 7.22 -22.89 0.02
N ASP A 31 6.58 -22.08 0.86
CA ASP A 31 5.88 -22.51 2.08
C ASP A 31 4.36 -22.68 1.89
N SER A 32 3.88 -22.56 0.65
CA SER A 32 2.48 -22.70 0.28
C SER A 32 1.93 -24.09 0.62
N ILE A 33 0.74 -24.13 1.21
CA ILE A 33 0.09 -25.39 1.57
C ILE A 33 -0.40 -26.08 0.30
N SER A 34 0.14 -27.26 0.00
CA SER A 34 -0.36 -28.11 -1.07
C SER A 34 -1.36 -29.13 -0.53
N ASN A 35 -2.61 -29.06 -1.02
CA ASN A 35 -3.67 -30.01 -0.69
C ASN A 35 -4.62 -30.14 -1.89
N GLU A 36 -4.89 -31.37 -2.32
CA GLU A 36 -5.69 -31.63 -3.53
C GLU A 36 -7.08 -30.97 -3.51
N LEU A 37 -7.74 -30.89 -2.34
CA LEU A 37 -9.06 -30.26 -2.22
C LEU A 37 -8.96 -28.74 -2.28
N LEU A 38 -7.95 -28.14 -1.66
CA LEU A 38 -7.72 -26.70 -1.75
C LEU A 38 -7.37 -26.30 -3.17
N ASP A 39 -6.46 -27.03 -3.82
CA ASP A 39 -6.06 -26.80 -5.21
C ASP A 39 -7.25 -26.93 -6.17
N MET A 40 -8.12 -27.92 -5.95
CA MET A 40 -9.33 -28.09 -6.76
C MET A 40 -10.29 -26.90 -6.61
N ASN A 41 -10.47 -26.40 -5.38
CA ASN A 41 -11.33 -25.24 -5.14
C ASN A 41 -10.73 -23.95 -5.71
N ASP A 42 -9.41 -23.77 -5.60
CA ASP A 42 -8.72 -22.63 -6.21
C ASP A 42 -8.84 -22.63 -7.75
N ARG A 43 -8.73 -23.81 -8.38
CA ARG A 43 -9.01 -23.99 -9.82
C ARG A 43 -10.46 -23.67 -10.18
N ASN A 44 -11.42 -24.04 -9.34
CA ASN A 44 -12.83 -23.68 -9.56
C ASN A 44 -13.05 -22.17 -9.51
N MET A 45 -12.40 -21.46 -8.60
CA MET A 45 -12.43 -19.98 -8.57
C MET A 45 -11.79 -19.39 -9.84
N SER A 46 -10.71 -19.98 -10.34
CA SER A 46 -10.10 -19.59 -11.61
C SER A 46 -11.04 -19.81 -12.80
N HIS A 47 -11.80 -20.92 -12.82
CA HIS A 47 -12.82 -21.14 -13.84
C HIS A 47 -13.95 -20.10 -13.77
N LEU A 48 -14.43 -19.74 -12.57
CA LEU A 48 -15.43 -18.69 -12.40
C LEU A 48 -14.92 -17.34 -12.92
N ALA A 49 -13.67 -17.00 -12.60
CA ALA A 49 -13.01 -15.80 -13.10
C ALA A 49 -12.98 -15.78 -14.64
N ALA A 50 -12.57 -16.88 -15.27
CA ALA A 50 -12.50 -17.01 -16.73
C ALA A 50 -13.88 -16.93 -17.41
N ILE A 51 -14.93 -17.45 -16.79
CA ILE A 51 -16.31 -17.34 -17.30
C ILE A 51 -16.80 -15.88 -17.20
N PHE A 52 -16.46 -15.19 -16.10
CA PHE A 52 -16.90 -13.83 -15.84
C PHE A 52 -16.14 -12.78 -16.67
N GLN A 53 -14.85 -13.00 -16.92
CA GLN A 53 -13.94 -12.05 -17.54
C GLN A 53 -14.46 -11.38 -18.82
N PRO A 54 -15.03 -12.10 -19.82
CA PRO A 54 -15.49 -11.48 -21.07
C PRO A 54 -16.65 -10.51 -20.90
N PHE A 55 -17.39 -10.59 -19.79
CA PHE A 55 -18.56 -9.76 -19.50
C PHE A 55 -18.24 -8.64 -18.50
N SER A 56 -17.01 -8.60 -17.99
CA SER A 56 -16.63 -7.68 -16.91
C SER A 56 -16.72 -6.21 -17.31
N GLU A 57 -16.34 -5.85 -18.54
CA GLU A 57 -16.43 -4.48 -19.04
C GLU A 57 -17.87 -3.98 -19.07
N ASP A 58 -18.80 -4.77 -19.62
CA ASP A 58 -20.21 -4.42 -19.68
C ASP A 58 -20.87 -4.40 -18.30
N ALA A 59 -20.52 -5.35 -17.42
CA ALA A 59 -21.16 -5.50 -16.11
C ALA A 59 -20.61 -4.52 -15.05
N LEU A 60 -19.33 -4.17 -15.12
CA LEU A 60 -18.61 -3.41 -14.08
C LEU A 60 -18.06 -2.07 -14.57
N GLY A 61 -18.03 -1.83 -15.88
CA GLY A 61 -17.40 -0.66 -16.51
C GLY A 61 -15.86 -0.75 -16.57
N LYS A 62 -15.29 -1.90 -16.23
CA LYS A 62 -13.84 -2.18 -16.25
C LYS A 62 -13.58 -3.64 -16.58
N VAL A 63 -12.53 -3.89 -17.34
CA VAL A 63 -12.05 -5.24 -17.63
C VAL A 63 -11.42 -5.84 -16.38
N VAL A 64 -11.76 -7.09 -16.07
CA VAL A 64 -11.00 -7.95 -15.15
C VAL A 64 -9.81 -8.51 -15.91
N GLU A 65 -8.60 -8.31 -15.40
CA GLU A 65 -7.37 -8.82 -16.03
C GLU A 65 -6.62 -9.79 -15.11
N GLU A 66 -6.60 -9.51 -13.82
CA GLU A 66 -5.85 -10.29 -12.83
C GLU A 66 -6.77 -10.88 -11.76
N ARG A 67 -6.30 -11.98 -11.16
CA ARG A 67 -6.90 -12.61 -9.99
C ARG A 67 -5.80 -12.73 -8.92
N THR A 68 -6.10 -12.35 -7.69
CA THR A 68 -5.16 -12.56 -6.57
C THR A 68 -5.01 -14.06 -6.27
N PRO A 69 -3.87 -14.51 -5.73
CA PRO A 69 -3.77 -15.82 -5.09
C PRO A 69 -4.91 -16.04 -4.09
N ALA A 70 -5.32 -17.29 -3.90
CA ALA A 70 -6.37 -17.60 -2.94
C ALA A 70 -5.83 -17.45 -1.51
N LEU A 71 -6.55 -16.68 -0.70
CA LEU A 71 -6.35 -16.62 0.74
C LEU A 71 -7.26 -17.66 1.39
N VAL A 72 -6.67 -18.69 1.98
CA VAL A 72 -7.41 -19.64 2.84
C VAL A 72 -7.41 -19.08 4.25
N SER A 73 -8.59 -19.06 4.87
CA SER A 73 -8.78 -18.57 6.23
C SER A 73 -9.63 -19.54 7.03
N LEU A 74 -9.13 -19.92 8.20
CA LEU A 74 -9.87 -20.67 9.21
C LEU A 74 -10.21 -19.71 10.35
N SER A 75 -11.48 -19.60 10.72
CA SER A 75 -11.91 -18.71 11.82
C SER A 75 -11.06 -18.90 13.07
N LEU A 76 -10.65 -17.79 13.67
CA LEU A 76 -9.89 -17.77 14.92
C LEU A 76 -10.86 -17.56 16.08
N LEU A 77 -10.90 -18.53 17.01
CA LEU A 77 -11.74 -18.43 18.21
C LEU A 77 -11.03 -17.61 19.29
N ASP A 78 -11.80 -17.01 20.20
CA ASP A 78 -11.24 -16.18 21.29
C ASP A 78 -10.23 -16.95 22.15
N GLU A 79 -10.44 -18.26 22.34
CA GLU A 79 -9.56 -19.14 23.12
C GLU A 79 -8.20 -19.37 22.44
N GLU A 80 -8.12 -19.19 21.12
CA GLU A 80 -6.91 -19.42 20.31
C GLU A 80 -6.12 -18.12 20.05
N GLU A 81 -6.66 -16.96 20.43
CA GLU A 81 -6.09 -15.66 20.07
C GLU A 81 -4.68 -15.45 20.63
N GLU A 82 -4.41 -15.95 21.85
CA GLU A 82 -3.08 -15.87 22.48
C GLU A 82 -2.01 -16.65 21.69
N ASP A 83 -2.39 -17.71 20.98
CA ASP A 83 -1.48 -18.55 20.19
C ASP A 83 -1.17 -17.93 18.81
N TYR A 84 -1.96 -16.95 18.37
CA TYR A 84 -1.85 -16.26 17.08
C TYR A 84 -1.79 -14.74 17.27
N PRO A 85 -0.69 -14.20 17.83
CA PRO A 85 -0.51 -12.76 17.94
C PRO A 85 -0.41 -12.10 16.56
N TYR A 86 -0.81 -10.84 16.48
CA TYR A 86 -0.63 -10.04 15.27
C TYR A 86 0.85 -9.91 14.91
N PRO A 87 1.27 -10.26 13.68
CA PRO A 87 2.57 -9.86 13.18
C PRO A 87 2.60 -8.35 12.95
N MET A 88 3.81 -7.78 12.95
CA MET A 88 3.98 -6.39 12.51
C MET A 88 3.66 -6.26 11.02
N ALA A 89 2.97 -5.19 10.65
CA ALA A 89 2.79 -4.84 9.26
C ALA A 89 4.13 -4.39 8.64
N ASP A 90 4.44 -4.90 7.46
CA ASP A 90 5.54 -4.42 6.62
C ASP A 90 4.99 -3.69 5.39
N ASP A 91 5.83 -2.88 4.74
CA ASP A 91 5.45 -2.06 3.59
C ASP A 91 4.96 -2.92 2.42
N LYS A 92 5.52 -4.12 2.25
CA LYS A 92 5.10 -5.08 1.22
C LYS A 92 3.65 -5.50 1.44
N THR A 93 3.31 -5.96 2.64
CA THR A 93 1.96 -6.44 2.98
C THR A 93 0.92 -5.33 2.86
N LEU A 94 1.25 -4.13 3.35
CA LEU A 94 0.38 -2.96 3.22
C LEU A 94 0.21 -2.54 1.76
N GLY A 95 1.30 -2.55 1.00
CA GLY A 95 1.31 -2.25 -0.44
C GLY A 95 0.46 -3.22 -1.24
N ASP A 96 0.63 -4.53 -1.04
CA ASP A 96 -0.14 -5.60 -1.69
C ASP A 96 -1.64 -5.50 -1.36
N PHE A 97 -1.96 -5.21 -0.09
CA PHE A 97 -3.34 -4.97 0.33
C PHE A 97 -3.94 -3.73 -0.35
N LEU A 98 -3.24 -2.59 -0.33
CA LEU A 98 -3.72 -1.36 -0.97
C LEU A 98 -3.86 -1.52 -2.48
N GLY A 99 -2.94 -2.25 -3.13
CA GLY A 99 -3.00 -2.59 -4.54
C GLY A 99 -4.25 -3.41 -4.88
N THR A 100 -4.50 -4.46 -4.09
CA THR A 100 -5.71 -5.29 -4.19
C THR A 100 -6.97 -4.46 -3.96
N TRP A 101 -6.99 -3.60 -2.93
CA TRP A 101 -8.15 -2.79 -2.58
C TRP A 101 -8.48 -1.73 -3.65
N ARG A 102 -7.46 -1.05 -4.21
CA ARG A 102 -7.64 -0.03 -5.25
C ARG A 102 -8.12 -0.62 -6.58
N ARG A 103 -7.67 -1.82 -6.91
CA ARG A 103 -7.95 -2.50 -8.19
C ARG A 103 -9.12 -3.49 -8.11
N GLY A 104 -9.56 -3.86 -6.91
CA GLY A 104 -10.59 -4.86 -6.67
C GLY A 104 -11.93 -4.50 -7.30
N LEU A 105 -12.39 -5.32 -8.23
CA LEU A 105 -13.66 -5.17 -8.94
C LEU A 105 -14.74 -6.10 -8.38
N VAL A 106 -14.38 -7.36 -8.18
CA VAL A 106 -15.26 -8.39 -7.62
C VAL A 106 -14.46 -9.20 -6.62
N ARG A 107 -15.08 -9.48 -5.48
CA ARG A 107 -14.52 -10.36 -4.47
C ARG A 107 -15.32 -11.64 -4.41
N MET A 108 -14.60 -12.75 -4.36
CA MET A 108 -15.14 -14.09 -4.29
C MET A 108 -14.78 -14.69 -2.93
N VAL A 109 -15.77 -15.22 -2.21
CA VAL A 109 -15.56 -15.91 -0.94
C VAL A 109 -16.28 -17.25 -0.98
N HIS A 110 -15.51 -18.33 -0.95
CA HIS A 110 -16.02 -19.70 -0.88
C HIS A 110 -16.05 -20.16 0.58
N PHE A 111 -17.25 -20.36 1.11
CA PHE A 111 -17.49 -20.90 2.44
C PHE A 111 -17.46 -22.42 2.37
N MET A 112 -16.37 -23.05 2.83
CA MET A 112 -16.15 -24.49 2.72
C MET A 112 -16.79 -25.28 3.87
N GLY A 113 -17.10 -24.62 4.99
CA GLY A 113 -17.69 -25.23 6.19
C GLY A 113 -16.63 -25.62 7.24
N PRO A 114 -16.96 -26.51 8.19
CA PRO A 114 -18.18 -27.33 8.26
C PRO A 114 -19.44 -26.57 8.72
N GLU A 115 -19.28 -25.49 9.48
CA GLU A 115 -20.39 -24.68 9.96
C GLU A 115 -20.81 -23.62 8.93
N MET A 116 -21.99 -23.04 9.15
CA MET A 116 -22.49 -21.93 8.33
C MET A 116 -21.98 -20.58 8.86
N SER A 117 -21.92 -19.58 8.00
CA SER A 117 -21.57 -18.20 8.39
C SER A 117 -22.67 -17.21 8.06
N ASP A 118 -22.88 -16.28 8.97
CA ASP A 118 -23.75 -15.13 8.76
C ASP A 118 -22.95 -14.03 8.06
N VAL A 119 -23.35 -13.73 6.83
CA VAL A 119 -22.76 -12.67 6.04
C VAL A 119 -23.73 -11.51 5.92
N LEU A 120 -23.23 -10.31 6.14
CA LEU A 120 -23.97 -9.07 5.92
C LEU A 120 -23.22 -8.24 4.88
N LEU A 121 -23.93 -7.88 3.81
CA LEU A 121 -23.47 -6.92 2.81
C LEU A 121 -24.22 -5.61 3.00
N GLU A 122 -23.51 -4.56 3.39
CA GLU A 122 -24.08 -3.23 3.60
C GLU A 122 -23.68 -2.29 2.46
N ALA A 123 -24.64 -1.59 1.89
CA ALA A 123 -24.39 -0.65 0.81
C ALA A 123 -23.48 0.49 1.28
N LYS A 124 -22.47 0.81 0.47
CA LYS A 124 -21.61 1.98 0.67
C LYS A 124 -22.22 3.19 -0.02
N ASP A 125 -22.18 4.33 0.65
CA ASP A 125 -22.53 5.61 0.04
C ASP A 125 -21.54 5.94 -1.08
N GLY A 126 -22.04 6.10 -2.31
CA GLY A 126 -21.19 6.48 -3.43
C GLY A 126 -21.84 6.44 -4.82
N PRO A 127 -21.16 7.05 -5.83
CA PRO A 127 -21.64 7.09 -7.20
C PRO A 127 -21.75 5.69 -7.84
N LYS A 128 -20.97 4.73 -7.35
CA LYS A 128 -20.94 3.35 -7.88
C LYS A 128 -22.11 2.48 -7.40
N PHE A 129 -22.54 2.63 -6.15
CA PHE A 129 -23.74 1.96 -5.66
C PHE A 129 -24.99 2.56 -6.29
N THR A 130 -25.04 3.90 -6.42
CA THR A 130 -26.19 4.60 -7.00
C THR A 130 -26.41 4.33 -8.48
N SER A 131 -25.41 3.84 -9.21
CA SER A 131 -25.52 3.40 -10.60
C SER A 131 -25.94 1.94 -10.79
N LEU A 132 -26.11 1.16 -9.71
CA LEU A 132 -26.58 -0.21 -9.80
C LEU A 132 -28.02 -0.27 -10.36
N PRO A 133 -28.34 -1.27 -11.20
CA PRO A 133 -29.69 -1.46 -11.74
C PRO A 133 -30.74 -1.66 -10.65
N GLU A 134 -30.39 -2.40 -9.60
CA GLU A 134 -31.19 -2.61 -8.39
C GLU A 134 -30.40 -2.20 -7.15
N LYS A 135 -31.08 -1.50 -6.25
CA LYS A 135 -30.48 -0.93 -5.05
C LYS A 135 -31.05 -1.63 -3.83
N THR A 136 -30.19 -2.34 -3.13
CA THR A 136 -30.52 -3.01 -1.88
C THR A 136 -29.55 -2.51 -0.83
N GLU A 137 -30.07 -1.83 0.20
CA GLU A 137 -29.24 -1.18 1.23
C GLU A 137 -28.50 -2.19 2.10
N SER A 138 -29.11 -3.35 2.35
CA SER A 138 -28.51 -4.40 3.16
C SER A 138 -28.99 -5.77 2.69
N VAL A 139 -28.06 -6.72 2.58
CA VAL A 139 -28.34 -8.11 2.21
C VAL A 139 -27.72 -9.03 3.25
N GLY A 140 -28.57 -9.72 4.01
CA GLY A 140 -28.17 -10.80 4.91
C GLY A 140 -28.16 -12.13 4.16
N ILE A 141 -27.07 -12.88 4.26
CA ILE A 141 -26.87 -14.16 3.58
C ILE A 141 -26.45 -15.20 4.61
N GLN A 142 -27.19 -16.31 4.64
CA GLN A 142 -26.86 -17.50 5.43
C GLN A 142 -25.98 -18.41 4.57
N ALA A 143 -24.66 -18.28 4.67
CA ALA A 143 -23.72 -19.01 3.83
C ALA A 143 -23.52 -20.43 4.37
N SER A 144 -24.26 -21.41 3.83
CA SER A 144 -24.05 -22.83 4.12
C SER A 144 -22.74 -23.34 3.51
N PRO A 145 -22.19 -24.48 3.98
CA PRO A 145 -21.03 -25.10 3.36
C PRO A 145 -21.16 -25.28 1.84
N ASN A 146 -20.07 -25.02 1.12
CA ASN A 146 -19.95 -24.94 -0.34
C ASN A 146 -20.72 -23.79 -1.01
N THR A 147 -20.93 -22.68 -0.29
CA THR A 147 -21.50 -21.45 -0.89
C THR A 147 -20.37 -20.57 -1.41
N ILE A 148 -20.46 -20.11 -2.67
CA ILE A 148 -19.57 -19.10 -3.23
C ILE A 148 -20.33 -17.78 -3.31
N LEU A 149 -19.88 -16.80 -2.53
CA LEU A 149 -20.38 -15.44 -2.56
C LEU A 149 -19.53 -14.61 -3.53
N LEU A 150 -20.20 -13.94 -4.47
CA LEU A 150 -19.62 -12.96 -5.37
C LEU A 150 -20.24 -11.60 -5.05
N PHE A 151 -19.41 -10.60 -4.75
CA PHE A 151 -19.90 -9.26 -4.49
C PHE A 151 -18.91 -8.19 -4.94
N ARG A 152 -19.42 -6.97 -5.05
CA ARG A 152 -18.66 -5.79 -5.45
C ARG A 152 -18.14 -5.07 -4.20
N PRO A 153 -16.83 -5.16 -3.87
CA PRO A 153 -16.28 -4.51 -2.68
C PRO A 153 -16.31 -2.98 -2.76
N ASP A 154 -16.48 -2.42 -3.95
CA ASP A 154 -16.64 -0.98 -4.18
C ASP A 154 -18.08 -0.48 -3.95
N CYS A 155 -19.06 -1.38 -3.89
CA CYS A 155 -20.46 -1.06 -3.61
C CYS A 155 -20.93 -1.54 -2.24
N PHE A 156 -20.34 -2.62 -1.70
CA PHE A 156 -20.77 -3.22 -0.44
C PHE A 156 -19.60 -3.33 0.55
N ALA A 157 -19.87 -3.00 1.81
CA ALA A 157 -19.08 -3.43 2.96
C ALA A 157 -19.42 -4.90 3.24
N TYR A 158 -18.39 -5.69 3.52
CA TYR A 158 -18.52 -7.12 3.77
C TYR A 158 -18.21 -7.40 5.22
N ASN A 159 -19.23 -7.88 5.93
CA ASN A 159 -19.14 -8.24 7.33
C ASN A 159 -19.45 -9.72 7.42
N CYS A 160 -18.57 -10.45 8.10
CA CYS A 160 -18.72 -11.86 8.33
C CYS A 160 -18.37 -12.08 9.79
N ALA A 161 -19.27 -12.66 10.54
CA ALA A 161 -19.03 -13.04 11.92
C ALA A 161 -19.29 -14.54 12.03
N SER A 162 -18.34 -15.26 12.62
CA SER A 162 -18.49 -16.67 12.93
C SER A 162 -17.92 -16.90 14.31
N GLU A 163 -18.76 -17.35 15.24
CA GLU A 163 -18.34 -17.81 16.57
C GLU A 163 -17.87 -19.28 16.53
N THR A 164 -18.01 -19.92 15.36
CA THR A 164 -17.64 -21.31 15.12
C THR A 164 -16.48 -21.42 14.13
N GLU A 165 -15.85 -22.58 14.11
CA GLU A 165 -14.79 -22.89 13.15
C GLU A 165 -15.36 -23.01 11.73
N VAL A 166 -15.01 -22.06 10.86
CA VAL A 166 -15.39 -22.07 9.45
C VAL A 166 -14.14 -21.88 8.59
N LEU A 167 -13.97 -22.77 7.61
CA LEU A 167 -12.95 -22.65 6.58
C LEU A 167 -13.52 -21.87 5.40
N THR A 168 -12.80 -20.83 4.99
CA THR A 168 -13.14 -20.01 3.83
C THR A 168 -11.93 -19.89 2.88
N MET A 169 -12.22 -19.69 1.60
CA MET A 169 -11.22 -19.38 0.58
C MET A 169 -11.66 -18.13 -0.16
N SER A 170 -10.85 -17.09 -0.17
CA SER A 170 -11.18 -15.83 -0.82
C SER A 170 -10.16 -15.42 -1.87
N SER A 171 -10.64 -14.73 -2.90
CA SER A 171 -9.79 -14.19 -3.97
C SER A 171 -10.51 -13.01 -4.64
N SER A 172 -9.73 -12.04 -5.10
CA SER A 172 -10.24 -10.82 -5.73
C SER A 172 -9.90 -10.78 -7.21
N LEU A 173 -10.87 -10.35 -8.01
CA LEU A 173 -10.71 -10.04 -9.42
C LEU A 173 -10.35 -8.56 -9.56
N LEU A 174 -9.24 -8.29 -10.22
CA LEU A 174 -8.62 -6.96 -10.28
C LEU A 174 -8.71 -6.37 -11.67
N SER A 175 -8.88 -5.05 -11.72
CA SER A 175 -8.63 -4.27 -12.93
C SER A 175 -7.14 -4.28 -13.29
N PRO A 176 -6.76 -3.93 -14.54
CA PRO A 176 -5.37 -3.73 -14.92
C PRO A 176 -4.59 -2.88 -13.91
N PRO A 177 -3.29 -3.15 -13.69
CA PRO A 177 -2.46 -2.29 -12.86
C PRO A 177 -2.37 -0.90 -13.49
N PRO A 178 -2.34 0.17 -12.68
CA PRO A 178 -2.22 1.53 -13.21
C PRO A 178 -0.91 1.64 -13.99
N THR A 179 -1.02 1.91 -15.29
CA THR A 179 0.14 2.19 -16.13
C THR A 179 0.38 3.69 -16.12
N PHE A 180 1.51 4.13 -15.55
CA PHE A 180 1.92 5.52 -15.62
C PHE A 180 2.63 5.74 -16.95
N THR A 181 1.95 6.42 -17.87
CA THR A 181 2.56 6.85 -19.13
C THR A 181 2.83 8.35 -19.05
N LEU A 182 4.10 8.73 -19.17
CA LEU A 182 4.47 10.14 -19.35
C LEU A 182 3.94 10.59 -20.72
N SER A 183 2.88 11.39 -20.73
CA SER A 183 2.16 11.81 -21.94
C SER A 183 2.83 12.97 -22.68
N GLY A 184 3.85 13.57 -22.08
CA GLY A 184 4.61 14.69 -22.61
C GLY A 184 5.12 15.57 -21.49
N TRP A 185 6.00 16.49 -21.83
CA TRP A 185 6.50 17.52 -20.94
C TRP A 185 6.62 18.83 -21.73
N GLU A 186 6.40 19.96 -21.08
CA GLU A 186 6.62 21.29 -21.66
C GLU A 186 7.88 21.89 -21.05
N GLY A 187 8.90 22.16 -21.87
CA GLY A 187 10.18 22.69 -21.41
C GLY A 187 11.25 22.67 -22.49
N ASP A 188 12.42 23.23 -22.18
CA ASP A 188 13.60 23.16 -23.05
C ASP A 188 14.29 21.79 -22.90
N GLU A 189 14.23 20.98 -23.94
CA GLU A 189 14.80 19.63 -23.99
C GLU A 189 16.31 19.60 -24.26
N GLU A 190 16.94 20.72 -24.64
CA GLU A 190 18.36 20.74 -25.00
C GLU A 190 19.25 20.26 -23.85
N LEU A 191 18.89 20.59 -22.61
CA LEU A 191 19.65 20.17 -21.43
C LEU A 191 19.58 18.64 -21.22
N LEU A 192 18.39 18.03 -21.33
CA LEU A 192 18.23 16.58 -21.17
C LEU A 192 18.92 15.80 -22.31
N ASN A 193 18.85 16.31 -23.53
CA ASN A 193 19.53 15.71 -24.69
C ASN A 193 21.06 15.84 -24.60
N GLN A 194 21.59 16.87 -23.93
CA GLN A 194 23.03 16.98 -23.63
C GLN A 194 23.50 16.03 -22.52
N ILE A 195 22.58 15.55 -21.67
CA ILE A 195 22.86 14.58 -20.59
C ILE A 195 22.69 13.13 -21.10
N ALA A 196 22.21 12.93 -22.32
CA ALA A 196 22.09 11.62 -22.96
C ALA A 196 23.48 10.97 -23.16
N GLY A 197 23.82 10.05 -22.26
CA GLY A 197 25.12 9.38 -22.21
C GLY A 197 25.45 8.80 -20.84
N GLY A 198 24.73 9.24 -19.80
CA GLY A 198 25.02 8.83 -18.43
C GLY A 198 26.40 9.33 -17.97
N SER A 199 26.68 9.15 -16.69
CA SER A 199 28.00 9.49 -16.15
C SER A 199 29.08 8.59 -16.77
N PRO A 200 30.29 9.12 -17.05
CA PRO A 200 31.40 8.31 -17.54
C PRO A 200 31.68 7.15 -16.58
N ALA A 201 31.95 5.96 -17.14
CA ALA A 201 32.28 4.78 -16.36
C ALA A 201 33.52 5.03 -15.47
N PRO A 202 33.57 4.44 -14.27
CA PRO A 202 34.73 4.59 -13.40
C PRO A 202 36.01 4.12 -14.11
N PRO A 203 37.18 4.73 -13.80
CA PRO A 203 38.44 4.48 -14.51
C PRO A 203 39.07 3.11 -14.21
N TRP A 204 38.43 2.27 -13.39
CA TRP A 204 38.93 0.97 -12.97
C TRP A 204 38.04 -0.16 -13.53
N PRO A 205 38.61 -1.35 -13.80
CA PRO A 205 37.89 -2.45 -14.44
C PRO A 205 36.92 -3.20 -13.52
N GLU A 206 36.88 -2.86 -12.23
CA GLU A 206 36.04 -3.52 -11.24
C GLU A 206 34.63 -2.92 -11.23
N HIS A 207 33.62 -3.78 -11.27
CA HIS A 207 32.23 -3.38 -11.21
C HIS A 207 31.76 -3.33 -9.76
N ILE A 208 31.26 -2.17 -9.33
CA ILE A 208 30.51 -2.03 -8.08
C ILE A 208 29.02 -2.08 -8.42
N ASN A 209 28.30 -3.04 -7.84
CA ASN A 209 26.87 -3.16 -8.02
C ASN A 209 26.15 -2.45 -6.87
N VAL A 210 25.23 -1.56 -7.20
CA VAL A 210 24.31 -0.96 -6.22
C VAL A 210 23.16 -1.96 -6.04
N MET A 211 23.08 -2.55 -4.85
CA MET A 211 22.08 -3.58 -4.54
C MET A 211 20.81 -3.00 -3.91
N ASN A 212 20.92 -1.85 -3.27
CA ASN A 212 19.80 -1.16 -2.62
C ASN A 212 20.04 0.36 -2.61
N CYS A 213 18.97 1.14 -2.53
CA CYS A 213 18.96 2.59 -2.43
C CYS A 213 17.81 3.01 -1.52
N GLN A 214 18.05 4.01 -0.67
CA GLN A 214 17.02 4.66 0.14
C GLN A 214 17.22 6.17 0.03
N THR A 215 16.12 6.93 0.11
CA THR A 215 16.13 8.39 -0.01
C THR A 215 15.32 9.05 1.08
N ARG A 216 15.78 10.21 1.56
CA ARG A 216 15.02 11.14 2.40
C ARG A 216 15.29 12.53 1.88
N LEU A 217 14.42 13.03 1.01
CA LEU A 217 14.58 14.31 0.32
C LEU A 217 13.37 15.21 0.60
N GLY A 218 13.46 16.49 0.19
CA GLY A 218 12.36 17.42 0.40
C GLY A 218 11.11 17.05 -0.38
N ALA A 219 9.97 17.58 0.07
CA ALA A 219 8.63 17.25 -0.45
C ALA A 219 8.22 15.78 -0.24
N CYS A 220 8.62 15.18 0.88
CA CYS A 220 8.34 13.79 1.26
C CYS A 220 8.77 12.74 0.22
N TRP A 221 9.90 12.95 -0.48
CA TRP A 221 10.45 11.95 -1.40
C TRP A 221 11.28 10.93 -0.62
N ASP A 222 10.56 10.14 0.18
CA ASP A 222 11.12 9.19 1.15
C ASP A 222 11.40 7.80 0.54
N ASP A 223 11.17 7.66 -0.77
CA ASP A 223 11.39 6.44 -1.53
C ASP A 223 12.06 6.75 -2.90
N PRO A 224 12.98 5.90 -3.40
CA PRO A 224 13.66 6.12 -4.67
C PRO A 224 12.72 6.27 -5.88
N GLU A 225 11.56 5.61 -5.89
CA GLU A 225 10.56 5.73 -6.96
C GLU A 225 9.89 7.11 -6.95
N MET A 226 9.67 7.68 -5.76
CA MET A 226 9.17 9.06 -5.62
C MET A 226 10.19 10.07 -6.12
N MET A 227 11.46 9.90 -5.72
CA MET A 227 12.56 10.73 -6.24
C MET A 227 12.63 10.63 -7.77
N HIS A 228 12.62 9.40 -8.32
CA HIS A 228 12.69 9.19 -9.77
C HIS A 228 11.53 9.85 -10.51
N THR A 229 10.31 9.67 -10.02
CA THR A 229 9.10 10.26 -10.62
C THR A 229 9.18 11.78 -10.62
N ALA A 230 9.61 12.36 -9.50
CA ALA A 230 9.64 13.81 -9.36
C ALA A 230 10.80 14.46 -10.13
N LEU A 231 11.97 13.83 -10.19
CA LEU A 231 13.08 14.26 -11.05
C LEU A 231 12.68 14.15 -12.53
N SER A 232 12.02 13.06 -12.92
CA SER A 232 11.52 12.87 -14.29
C SER A 232 10.45 13.91 -14.67
N GLY A 233 9.67 14.36 -13.68
CA GLY A 233 8.68 15.42 -13.82
C GLY A 233 9.24 16.84 -13.69
N GLY A 234 10.53 17.02 -13.41
CA GLY A 234 11.15 18.33 -13.21
C GLY A 234 10.56 19.11 -12.02
N CYS A 235 10.11 18.41 -10.97
CA CYS A 235 9.42 19.03 -9.84
C CYS A 235 10.35 19.94 -9.01
N ASP A 236 9.89 21.16 -8.74
CA ASP A 236 10.54 22.08 -7.79
C ASP A 236 10.05 21.82 -6.36
N THR A 237 10.98 21.56 -5.44
CA THR A 237 10.71 21.30 -4.01
C THR A 237 11.02 22.51 -3.12
N VAL A 238 11.44 23.63 -3.70
CA VAL A 238 11.83 24.82 -2.96
C VAL A 238 10.60 25.51 -2.39
N ILE A 239 10.54 25.61 -1.06
CA ILE A 239 9.48 26.30 -0.32
C ILE A 239 10.06 27.46 0.49
N GLU A 240 9.21 28.37 0.97
CA GLU A 240 9.64 29.39 1.92
C GLU A 240 10.05 28.72 3.24
N ILE A 241 11.10 29.23 3.89
CA ILE A 241 11.63 28.65 5.14
C ILE A 241 10.50 28.59 6.18
N PRO A 242 10.09 27.39 6.63
CA PRO A 242 8.99 27.26 7.56
C PRO A 242 9.30 27.90 8.92
N HIS A 243 8.29 28.52 9.54
CA HIS A 243 8.40 29.06 10.91
C HIS A 243 8.82 28.00 11.95
N THR A 244 8.56 26.72 11.68
CA THR A 244 8.99 25.60 12.53
C THR A 244 10.52 25.43 12.56
N ARG A 245 11.25 25.98 11.59
CA ARG A 245 12.72 26.03 11.59
C ARG A 245 13.21 27.28 12.32
N PHE A 246 12.82 28.44 11.80
CA PHE A 246 13.01 29.76 12.41
C PHE A 246 12.17 30.79 11.66
N ASP A 247 11.94 31.96 12.27
CA ASP A 247 11.25 33.05 11.59
C ASP A 247 12.20 33.78 10.64
N VAL A 248 12.09 33.45 9.35
CA VAL A 248 12.94 33.99 8.28
C VAL A 248 12.80 35.50 8.11
N ASN A 249 11.67 36.10 8.50
CA ASN A 249 11.44 37.54 8.32
C ASN A 249 12.39 38.40 9.15
N PHE A 250 12.88 37.89 10.29
CA PHE A 250 13.89 38.57 11.10
C PHE A 250 15.26 38.62 10.42
N TYR A 251 15.56 37.65 9.57
CA TYR A 251 16.88 37.47 8.96
C TYR A 251 16.91 37.88 7.49
N PHE A 252 15.76 37.98 6.83
CA PHE A 252 15.68 38.32 5.41
C PHE A 252 15.95 39.81 5.16
N CYS A 253 16.79 40.10 4.18
CA CYS A 253 16.94 41.43 3.60
C CYS A 253 17.07 41.31 2.08
N ALA A 254 16.35 42.14 1.34
CA ALA A 254 16.44 42.17 -0.12
C ALA A 254 17.50 43.17 -0.63
N ASP A 255 17.98 44.08 0.22
CA ASP A 255 18.96 45.11 -0.13
C ASP A 255 20.40 44.59 0.07
N PRO A 256 21.19 44.41 -1.00
CA PRO A 256 22.57 43.95 -0.90
C PRO A 256 23.48 44.89 -0.10
N ASP A 257 23.22 46.21 -0.12
CA ASP A 257 24.04 47.20 0.59
C ASP A 257 23.82 47.12 2.12
N GLU A 258 22.58 46.85 2.56
CA GLU A 258 22.28 46.60 3.97
C GLU A 258 22.92 45.30 4.49
N ILE A 259 23.11 44.29 3.63
CA ILE A 259 23.74 43.03 3.99
C ILE A 259 25.26 43.17 4.10
N MET A 260 25.87 43.97 3.23
CA MET A 260 27.31 44.22 3.22
C MET A 260 27.80 45.00 4.45
N PHE A 261 26.99 45.95 4.94
CA PHE A 261 27.41 46.92 5.97
C PHE A 261 26.56 46.89 7.25
N GLY A 262 25.50 46.08 7.31
CA GLY A 262 24.60 45.94 8.45
C GLY A 262 24.80 44.65 9.27
N PRO A 263 23.87 44.32 10.18
CA PRO A 263 23.85 43.05 10.91
C PRO A 263 23.73 41.86 9.94
N PRO A 264 24.23 40.65 10.31
CA PRO A 264 24.18 39.49 9.43
C PRO A 264 22.72 39.13 9.08
N ARG A 265 22.43 39.14 7.79
CA ARG A 265 21.12 38.86 7.16
C ARG A 265 21.29 38.00 5.90
N THR A 266 20.21 37.44 5.40
CA THR A 266 20.17 36.57 4.20
C THR A 266 19.29 37.17 3.10
N ILE A 267 19.72 37.01 1.84
CA ILE A 267 18.86 37.25 0.66
C ILE A 267 18.00 36.03 0.32
N GLN A 268 18.29 34.87 0.90
CA GLN A 268 17.61 33.62 0.60
C GLN A 268 16.58 33.32 1.68
N ARG A 269 15.32 33.23 1.24
CA ARG A 269 14.18 32.84 2.09
C ARG A 269 13.43 31.61 1.59
N HIS A 270 13.91 31.00 0.51
CA HIS A 270 13.37 29.74 0.00
C HIS A 270 14.48 28.69 -0.08
N THR A 271 14.17 27.46 0.32
CA THR A 271 15.03 26.29 0.17
C THR A 271 14.18 25.02 0.30
N SER A 272 14.74 23.88 -0.08
CA SER A 272 14.11 22.58 0.14
C SER A 272 14.42 22.05 1.55
N PHE A 273 13.47 21.35 2.16
CA PHE A 273 13.58 20.79 3.51
C PHE A 273 13.08 19.35 3.52
N VAL A 274 13.80 18.47 4.23
CA VAL A 274 13.26 17.17 4.62
C VAL A 274 12.22 17.39 5.72
N ASP A 275 11.04 16.81 5.52
CA ASP A 275 9.94 16.88 6.46
C ASP A 275 10.21 16.05 7.72
N ALA A 276 9.66 16.48 8.84
CA ALA A 276 9.69 15.75 10.11
C ALA A 276 11.08 15.28 10.57
N ILE A 277 12.14 16.04 10.26
CA ILE A 277 13.55 15.75 10.60
C ILE A 277 13.80 15.55 12.11
N ASP A 278 12.88 16.04 12.92
CA ASP A 278 12.86 15.98 14.37
C ASP A 278 12.22 14.69 14.93
N LEU A 279 11.54 13.88 14.11
CA LEU A 279 11.02 12.56 14.48
C LEU A 279 12.11 11.49 14.40
N PHE A 280 12.00 10.47 15.25
CA PHE A 280 12.92 9.32 15.29
C PHE A 280 12.33 8.19 16.14
N ASP A 281 12.36 6.94 15.65
CA ASP A 281 11.96 5.77 16.45
C ASP A 281 13.09 5.33 17.39
N ASN A 282 13.27 6.08 18.48
CA ASN A 282 14.32 5.80 19.45
C ASN A 282 14.17 4.43 20.12
N LYS A 283 12.96 3.87 20.21
CA LYS A 283 12.72 2.58 20.86
C LYS A 283 13.25 1.43 19.99
N TYR A 284 13.06 1.51 18.67
CA TYR A 284 13.58 0.53 17.73
C TYR A 284 15.10 0.39 17.80
N PHE A 285 15.82 1.51 17.93
CA PHE A 285 17.29 1.54 18.06
C PHE A 285 17.80 1.35 19.49
N GLU A 286 16.92 1.04 20.46
CA GLU A 286 17.27 0.91 21.88
C GLU A 286 17.93 2.16 22.49
N ILE A 287 17.61 3.35 21.95
CA ILE A 287 18.12 4.65 22.39
C ILE A 287 17.12 5.29 23.36
N THR A 288 17.63 5.85 24.45
CA THR A 288 16.75 6.52 25.43
C THR A 288 16.19 7.84 24.87
N SER A 289 14.99 8.27 25.31
CA SER A 289 14.41 9.53 24.82
C SER A 289 15.28 10.76 25.12
N ALA A 290 16.03 10.73 26.22
CA ALA A 290 16.96 11.80 26.58
C ALA A 290 18.15 11.88 25.64
N GLU A 291 18.67 10.73 25.22
CA GLU A 291 19.76 10.62 24.24
C GLU A 291 19.28 11.02 22.85
N ALA A 292 18.14 10.47 22.40
CA ALA A 292 17.54 10.82 21.11
C ALA A 292 17.26 12.33 20.97
N GLY A 293 16.83 13.00 22.05
CA GLY A 293 16.61 14.45 22.05
C GLY A 293 17.89 15.29 21.95
N ALA A 294 19.05 14.72 22.26
CA ALA A 294 20.35 15.36 22.13
C ALA A 294 21.10 14.97 20.84
N MET A 295 20.63 13.95 20.12
CA MET A 295 21.24 13.49 18.88
C MET A 295 21.03 14.49 17.74
N ASP A 296 22.09 14.65 16.93
CA ASP A 296 22.00 15.37 15.67
C ASP A 296 20.92 14.71 14.79
N PRO A 297 19.95 15.47 14.25
CA PRO A 297 18.96 14.92 13.32
C PRO A 297 19.56 14.12 12.15
N LEU A 298 20.74 14.49 11.65
CA LEU A 298 21.42 13.74 10.58
C LEU A 298 21.90 12.35 11.04
N GLN A 299 22.29 12.20 12.30
CA GLN A 299 22.63 10.89 12.86
C GLN A 299 21.39 10.01 12.97
N ARG A 300 20.26 10.59 13.37
CA ARG A 300 18.97 9.89 13.46
C ARG A 300 18.49 9.42 12.09
N GLN A 301 18.59 10.28 11.07
CA GLN A 301 18.31 9.89 9.68
C GLN A 301 19.21 8.78 9.17
N GLY A 302 20.51 8.81 9.52
CA GLY A 302 21.44 7.75 9.13
C GLY A 302 21.18 6.39 9.77
N LEU A 303 20.38 6.32 10.84
CA LEU A 303 19.97 5.07 11.48
C LEU A 303 18.70 4.49 10.84
N GLU A 304 17.77 5.34 10.41
CA GLU A 304 16.53 4.94 9.74
C GLU A 304 16.67 4.73 8.22
N GLY A 305 17.82 5.15 7.68
CA GLY A 305 18.20 5.11 6.26
C GLY A 305 18.92 3.86 5.80
#